data_AF-A0A161VZD8-F1
#
_entry.id   AF-A0A161VZD8-F1
#
_cell.length_a   1.000
_cell.length_b   1.000
_cell.length_c   1.000
_cell.angle_alpha   90.00
_cell.angle_beta   90.00
_cell.angle_gamma   90.00
#
_symmetry.space_group_name_H-M   'P 1'
#
loop_
_entity.id
_entity.type
_entity.pdbx_description
1 polymer ?
#
loop_
_entity_poly.entity_id
_entity_poly.type
_entity_poly.pdbx_seq_one_letter_code
_entity_poly.pdbx_strand_id
1 'polypeptide(L)'
;MPRPCDKNMTAAKKAAEVVFAAQQRAQFDRAGKQISTISIREVARQYGVSDMSIRRHLRTLRAGHSLRASPPAALGRPRALTVAEDAALAAFVIWLAEAGFPALPIQVEETANYLRNLCEL
;
A
#
# COMPACT_ATOMS: atom_id res chain seq x y z
N MET A 1 18.26 19.61 -9.42
CA MET A 1 18.39 18.13 -9.37
C MET A 1 17.29 17.58 -8.48
N PRO A 2 16.48 16.61 -8.95
CA PRO A 2 15.47 15.96 -8.11
C PRO A 2 16.13 15.21 -6.96
N ARG A 3 15.50 15.21 -5.78
CA ARG A 3 16.07 14.52 -4.61
C ARG A 3 16.13 13.00 -4.84
N PRO A 4 17.22 12.32 -4.44
CA PRO A 4 17.32 10.87 -4.57
C PRO A 4 16.32 10.16 -3.64
N CYS A 5 15.57 9.22 -4.21
CA CYS A 5 14.69 8.29 -3.51
C CYS A 5 15.37 6.91 -3.41
N ASP A 6 15.11 6.23 -2.30
CA ASP A 6 15.73 4.93 -1.98
C ASP A 6 15.22 3.85 -2.94
N LYS A 7 16.01 2.80 -3.17
CA LYS A 7 15.67 1.71 -4.12
C LYS A 7 14.34 1.00 -3.82
N ASN A 8 13.89 1.06 -2.56
CA ASN A 8 12.68 0.37 -2.08
C ASN A 8 11.45 1.31 -1.96
N MET A 9 11.58 2.59 -2.32
CA MET A 9 10.51 3.59 -2.15
C MET A 9 10.44 4.53 -3.35
N THR A 10 9.31 4.54 -4.06
CA THR A 10 9.09 5.45 -5.19
C THR A 10 9.16 6.91 -4.73
N ALA A 11 9.73 7.80 -5.55
CA ALA A 11 9.77 9.25 -5.32
C ALA A 11 8.41 9.82 -4.88
N ALA A 12 7.32 9.32 -5.46
CA ALA A 12 5.94 9.71 -5.15
C ALA A 12 5.51 9.39 -3.71
N LYS A 13 5.89 8.20 -3.22
CA LYS A 13 5.57 7.77 -1.84
C LYS A 13 6.36 8.58 -0.83
N LYS A 14 7.67 8.79 -1.09
CA LYS A 14 8.55 9.62 -0.25
C LYS A 14 8.08 11.08 -0.19
N ALA A 15 7.68 11.64 -1.33
CA ALA A 15 7.07 12.97 -1.40
C ALA A 15 5.78 13.09 -0.56
N ALA A 16 4.91 12.08 -0.61
CA ALA A 16 3.69 12.05 0.17
C ALA A 16 3.94 11.92 1.68
N GLU A 17 4.91 11.11 2.12
CA GLU A 17 5.32 11.02 3.52
C GLU A 17 5.81 12.36 4.06
N VAL A 18 6.64 13.07 3.29
CA VAL A 18 7.17 14.39 3.67
C VAL A 18 6.03 15.40 3.87
N VAL A 19 5.06 15.42 2.94
CA VAL A 19 3.88 16.30 3.05
C VAL A 19 3.02 15.90 4.25
N PHE A 20 2.81 14.60 4.48
CA PHE A 20 2.01 14.10 5.58
C PHE A 20 2.64 14.40 6.95
N ALA A 21 3.94 14.18 7.11
CA ALA A 21 4.68 14.51 8.34
C ALA A 21 4.64 16.01 8.63
N ALA A 22 4.74 16.86 7.60
CA ALA A 22 4.61 18.31 7.74
C ALA A 22 3.18 18.72 8.18
N GLN A 23 2.15 18.07 7.63
CA GLN A 23 0.75 18.29 8.04
C GLN A 23 0.50 17.84 9.47
N GLN A 24 1.04 16.69 9.88
CA GLN A 24 0.92 16.22 11.26
C GLN A 24 1.60 17.18 12.25
N ARG A 25 2.83 17.63 11.96
CA ARG A 25 3.53 18.62 12.80
C ARG A 25 2.72 19.91 12.95
N ALA A 26 2.17 20.43 11.85
CA ALA A 26 1.30 21.61 11.88
C ALA A 26 0.00 21.40 12.67
N GLN A 27 -0.51 20.16 12.80
CA GLN A 27 -1.67 19.84 13.63
C GLN A 27 -1.36 19.78 15.12
N PHE A 28 -0.14 19.38 15.50
CA PHE A 28 0.30 19.32 16.89
C PHE A 28 0.84 20.67 17.41
N ASP A 29 1.39 21.51 16.53
CA ASP A 29 1.92 22.84 16.87
C ASP A 29 0.81 23.91 17.01
N ARG A 30 -0.31 23.59 17.67
CA ARG A 30 -1.45 24.52 17.94
C ARG A 30 -1.10 25.64 18.94
N ALA A 31 0.01 26.33 18.75
CA ALA A 31 0.33 27.61 19.33
C ALA A 31 0.35 28.68 18.23
N GLY A 32 -0.84 29.02 17.70
CA GLY A 32 -1.15 30.30 17.03
C GLY A 32 -0.36 30.73 15.78
N LYS A 33 0.67 30.02 15.35
CA LYS A 33 1.50 30.40 14.20
C LYS A 33 1.20 29.45 13.03
N GLN A 34 0.67 30.01 11.94
CA GLN A 34 0.48 29.29 10.67
C GLN A 34 1.86 28.88 10.12
N ILE A 35 2.39 27.76 10.60
CA ILE A 35 3.63 27.19 10.08
C ILE A 35 3.31 26.74 8.65
N SER A 36 4.05 27.32 7.69
CA SER A 36 3.86 27.12 6.25
C SER A 36 3.60 25.66 5.92
N THR A 37 2.34 25.34 5.60
CA THR A 37 1.97 24.04 5.07
C THR A 37 2.75 23.84 3.78
N ILE A 38 3.63 22.83 3.77
CA ILE A 38 4.44 22.54 2.60
C ILE A 38 3.48 22.31 1.41
N SER A 39 3.61 23.14 0.36
CA SER A 39 2.76 23.05 -0.81
C SER A 39 3.05 21.76 -1.58
N ILE A 40 1.99 21.01 -1.91
CA ILE A 40 2.08 19.78 -2.70
C ILE A 40 2.81 20.04 -4.03
N ARG A 41 2.55 21.19 -4.67
CA ARG A 41 3.18 21.60 -5.93
C ARG A 41 4.68 21.79 -5.81
N GLU A 42 5.13 22.35 -4.70
CA GLU A 42 6.55 22.57 -4.46
C GLU A 42 7.28 21.23 -4.27
N VAL A 43 6.67 20.32 -3.52
CA VAL A 43 7.21 18.97 -3.30
C VAL A 43 7.22 18.16 -4.59
N ALA A 44 6.15 18.24 -5.40
CA ALA A 44 6.10 17.63 -6.72
C ALA A 44 7.27 18.07 -7.60
N ARG A 45 7.58 19.37 -7.61
CA ARG A 45 8.73 19.92 -8.34
C ARG A 45 10.08 19.43 -7.78
N GLN A 46 10.23 19.34 -6.46
CA GLN A 46 11.46 18.88 -5.81
C GLN A 46 11.77 17.39 -6.05
N TYR A 47 10.72 16.57 -6.13
CA TYR A 47 10.86 15.13 -6.35
C TYR A 47 10.65 14.71 -7.81
N GLY A 48 10.24 15.64 -8.69
CA GLY A 48 9.98 15.36 -10.11
C GLY A 48 8.78 14.44 -10.34
N VAL A 49 7.72 14.57 -9.52
CA VAL A 49 6.56 13.67 -9.53
C VAL A 49 5.28 14.44 -9.79
N SER A 50 4.27 13.80 -10.41
CA SER A 50 2.92 14.38 -10.53
C SER A 50 2.28 14.68 -9.17
N ASP A 51 1.70 15.88 -9.04
CA ASP A 51 0.81 16.30 -7.94
C ASP A 51 -0.25 15.25 -7.61
N MET A 52 -0.82 14.60 -8.64
CA MET A 52 -1.90 13.63 -8.48
C MET A 52 -1.42 12.35 -7.79
N SER A 53 -0.20 11.89 -8.09
CA SER A 53 0.39 10.74 -7.42
C SER A 53 0.64 11.02 -5.94
N ILE A 54 1.12 12.21 -5.60
CA ILE A 54 1.30 12.64 -4.21
C ILE A 54 -0.06 12.67 -3.48
N ARG A 55 -1.09 13.26 -4.08
CA ARG A 55 -2.45 13.29 -3.51
C ARG A 55 -3.08 11.91 -3.32
N ARG A 56 -2.81 10.97 -4.23
CA ARG A 56 -3.27 9.58 -4.10
C ARG A 56 -2.61 8.92 -2.90
N HIS A 57 -1.29 9.03 -2.75
CA HIS A 57 -0.57 8.48 -1.61
C HIS A 57 -0.94 9.15 -0.28
N LEU A 58 -1.19 10.46 -0.28
CA LEU A 58 -1.70 11.17 0.90
C LEU A 58 -3.07 10.64 1.36
N ARG A 59 -3.96 10.24 0.45
CA ARG A 59 -5.24 9.62 0.81
C ARG A 59 -5.04 8.28 1.53
N THR A 60 -4.15 7.43 1.03
CA THR A 60 -3.77 6.17 1.71
C THR A 60 -3.18 6.42 3.10
N LEU A 61 -2.28 7.38 3.26
CA LEU A 61 -1.71 7.74 4.57
C LEU A 61 -2.77 8.24 5.56
N ARG A 62 -3.71 9.06 5.10
CA ARG A 62 -4.81 9.58 5.93
C ARG A 62 -5.80 8.50 6.35
N ALA A 63 -5.97 7.45 5.53
CA ALA A 63 -6.77 6.29 5.87
C ALA A 63 -6.06 5.33 6.85
N GLY A 64 -4.84 5.65 7.29
CA GLY A 64 -4.07 4.80 8.21
C GLY A 64 -3.34 3.64 7.52
N HIS A 65 -3.34 3.59 6.18
CA HIS A 65 -2.61 2.56 5.44
C HIS A 65 -1.13 2.93 5.27
N SER A 66 -0.27 1.92 5.41
CA SER A 66 1.15 2.05 5.13
C SER A 66 1.40 2.24 3.63
N LEU A 67 2.24 3.19 3.25
CA LEU A 67 2.71 3.33 1.86
C LEU A 67 3.75 2.28 1.47
N ARG A 68 4.33 1.60 2.46
CA ARG A 68 5.25 0.47 2.23
C ARG A 68 4.51 -0.83 1.99
N ALA A 69 3.30 -0.96 2.52
CA ALA A 69 2.41 -2.03 2.11
C ALA A 69 2.13 -1.87 0.61
N SER A 70 2.06 -3.01 -0.07
CA SER A 70 1.50 -3.08 -1.43
C SER A 70 0.19 -2.27 -1.48
N PRO A 71 -0.14 -1.61 -2.60
CA PRO A 71 -1.36 -0.84 -2.67
C PRO A 71 -2.52 -1.73 -2.20
N PRO A 72 -3.42 -1.27 -1.31
CA PRO A 72 -4.60 -2.05 -0.96
C PRO A 72 -5.23 -2.43 -2.29
N ALA A 73 -5.34 -3.76 -2.53
CA ALA A 73 -5.65 -4.38 -3.82
C ALA A 73 -6.54 -3.43 -4.62
N ALA A 74 -5.94 -2.76 -5.61
CA ALA A 74 -6.57 -1.64 -6.29
C ALA A 74 -7.92 -2.13 -6.82
N LEU A 75 -9.04 -1.55 -6.31
CA LEU A 75 -10.46 -1.77 -6.66
C LEU A 75 -10.67 -2.34 -8.08
N GLY A 76 -10.37 -3.62 -8.26
CA GLY A 76 -10.02 -4.19 -9.56
C GLY A 76 -9.70 -5.67 -9.41
N ARG A 77 -9.46 -6.35 -10.53
CA ARG A 77 -9.28 -7.80 -10.55
C ARG A 77 -8.14 -8.20 -9.58
N PRO A 78 -8.37 -9.19 -8.69
CA PRO A 78 -7.31 -9.72 -7.84
C PRO A 78 -6.10 -10.13 -8.67
N ARG A 79 -4.90 -9.91 -8.12
CA ARG A 79 -3.65 -10.39 -8.74
C ARG A 79 -3.77 -11.89 -8.98
N ALA A 80 -3.27 -12.36 -10.13
CA ALA A 80 -3.13 -13.79 -10.37
C ALA A 80 -2.21 -14.42 -9.31
N LEU A 81 -2.50 -15.67 -8.94
CA LEU A 81 -1.64 -16.43 -8.04
C LEU A 81 -0.30 -16.73 -8.72
N THR A 82 0.77 -16.71 -7.95
CA THR A 82 2.06 -17.23 -8.42
C THR A 82 2.03 -18.75 -8.48
N VAL A 83 2.99 -19.38 -9.18
CA VAL A 83 3.10 -20.85 -9.24
C VAL A 83 3.21 -21.46 -7.83
N ALA A 84 3.92 -20.79 -6.92
CA ALA A 84 4.05 -21.25 -5.54
C ALA A 84 2.74 -21.13 -4.76
N GLU A 85 2.00 -20.03 -4.93
CA GLU A 85 0.69 -19.83 -4.30
C GLU A 85 -0.36 -20.79 -4.85
N ASP A 86 -0.34 -21.07 -6.15
CA ASP A 86 -1.24 -22.03 -6.79
C ASP A 86 -0.97 -23.46 -6.29
N ALA A 87 0.31 -23.84 -6.15
CA ALA A 87 0.69 -25.11 -5.55
C ALA A 87 0.28 -25.22 -4.07
N ALA A 88 0.41 -24.14 -3.30
CA ALA A 88 -0.03 -24.09 -1.91
C ALA A 88 -1.55 -24.21 -1.79
N LEU A 89 -2.30 -23.55 -2.68
CA LEU A 89 -3.76 -23.66 -2.73
C LEU A 89 -4.21 -25.08 -3.12
N ALA A 90 -3.54 -25.71 -4.09
CA ALA A 90 -3.79 -27.10 -4.46
C ALA A 90 -3.52 -28.06 -3.30
N ALA A 91 -2.41 -27.88 -2.58
CA ALA A 91 -2.09 -28.68 -1.40
C ALA A 91 -3.15 -28.53 -0.29
N PHE A 92 -3.66 -27.31 -0.08
CA PHE A 92 -4.76 -27.05 0.86
C PHE A 92 -6.04 -27.79 0.47
N VAL A 93 -6.42 -27.79 -0.82
CA VAL A 93 -7.60 -28.51 -1.31
C VAL A 93 -7.43 -30.03 -1.15
N ILE A 94 -6.25 -30.56 -1.46
CA ILE A 94 -5.94 -31.99 -1.26
C ILE A 94 -6.04 -32.35 0.23
N TRP A 95 -5.46 -31.53 1.11
CA TRP A 95 -5.51 -31.75 2.55
C TRP A 95 -6.93 -31.76 3.12
N LEU A 96 -7.81 -30.85 2.65
CA LEU A 96 -9.23 -30.87 3.03
C LEU A 96 -9.90 -32.17 2.62
N ALA A 97 -9.64 -32.64 1.40
CA ALA A 97 -10.19 -33.90 0.89
C ALA A 97 -9.71 -35.11 1.72
N GLU A 98 -8.42 -35.16 2.07
CA GLU A 98 -7.86 -36.22 2.93
C GLU A 98 -8.43 -36.18 4.36
N ALA A 99 -8.72 -35.00 4.88
CA ALA A 99 -9.35 -34.80 6.17
C ALA A 99 -10.87 -35.08 6.17
N GLY A 100 -11.45 -35.41 5.02
CA GLY A 100 -12.89 -35.69 4.87
C GLY A 100 -13.77 -34.45 4.83
N PHE A 101 -13.19 -33.26 4.61
CA PHE A 101 -13.93 -32.01 4.48
C PHE A 101 -14.06 -31.60 3.00
N PRO A 102 -15.24 -31.17 2.56
CA PRO A 102 -15.39 -30.64 1.20
C PRO A 102 -14.69 -29.28 1.08
N ALA A 103 -13.94 -29.08 0.00
CA ALA A 103 -13.35 -27.78 -0.33
C ALA A 103 -14.45 -26.83 -0.86
N LEU A 104 -15.07 -26.06 0.04
CA LEU A 104 -16.10 -25.11 -0.34
C LEU A 104 -15.47 -23.96 -1.16
N PRO A 105 -16.15 -23.48 -2.22
CA PRO A 105 -15.62 -22.38 -3.04
C PRO A 105 -15.20 -21.14 -2.23
N ILE A 106 -15.97 -20.80 -1.19
CA ILE A 106 -15.67 -19.68 -0.31
C ILE A 106 -14.35 -19.87 0.46
N GLN A 107 -14.07 -21.08 0.94
CA GLN A 107 -12.83 -21.38 1.66
C GLN A 107 -11.62 -21.34 0.73
N VAL A 108 -11.78 -21.81 -0.51
CA VAL A 108 -10.73 -21.74 -1.54
C VAL A 108 -10.45 -20.28 -1.91
N GLU A 109 -11.49 -19.45 -2.05
CA GLU A 109 -11.33 -18.02 -2.34
C GLU A 109 -10.66 -17.26 -1.19
N GLU A 110 -11.10 -17.49 0.06
CA GLU A 110 -10.50 -16.89 1.26
C GLU A 110 -9.02 -17.28 1.39
N THR A 111 -8.69 -18.55 1.17
CA THR A 111 -7.31 -19.04 1.24
C THR A 111 -6.46 -18.44 0.12
N ALA A 112 -7.00 -18.33 -1.10
CA ALA A 112 -6.31 -17.67 -2.20
C ALA A 112 -6.03 -16.19 -1.90
N ASN A 113 -6.99 -15.49 -1.28
CA ASN A 113 -6.81 -14.10 -0.85
C ASN A 113 -5.78 -13.97 0.27
N TYR A 114 -5.78 -14.91 1.21
CA TYR A 114 -4.79 -14.97 2.28
C TYR A 114 -3.36 -15.14 1.72
N LEU A 115 -3.17 -16.07 0.77
CA LEU A 115 -1.88 -16.29 0.11
C LEU A 115 -1.36 -15.05 -0.63
N ARG A 116 -2.25 -14.30 -1.30
CA ARG A 116 -1.89 -13.04 -1.96
C ARG A 116 -1.33 -12.01 -0.98
N ASN A 117 -1.91 -11.91 0.21
CA ASN A 117 -1.52 -10.93 1.23
C ASN A 117 -0.24 -11.33 1.98
N LEU A 118 0.08 -12.63 2.07
CA LEU A 118 1.28 -13.11 2.75
C LEU A 118 2.59 -12.69 2.06
N CYS A 119 2.60 -12.59 0.73
CA CYS A 119 3.78 -12.14 -0.02
C CYS A 119 4.05 -10.62 0.10
N GLU A 120 3.22 -9.88 0.83
CA GLU A 120 3.36 -8.42 1.02
C GLU A 120 4.03 -8.03 2.35
N LEU A 121 4.49 -9.02 3.15
CA LEU A 121 5.27 -8.87 4.39
C LEU A 121 6.78 -9.02 4.13
#